data_AF-A0A0C9UTA1-F1
#
_entry.id   AF-A0A0C9UTA1-F1
#
_cell.length_a   1.000
_cell.length_b   1.000
_cell.length_c   1.000
_cell.angle_alpha   90.00
_cell.angle_beta   90.00
_cell.angle_gamma   90.00
#
_symmetry.space_group_name_H-M   'P 1'
#
loop_
_entity.id
_entity.type
_entity.pdbx_description
1 polymer ?
#
loop_
_entity_poly.entity_id
_entity_poly.type
_entity_poly.pdbx_seq_one_letter_code
_entity_poly.pdbx_strand_id
1 'polypeptide(L)'
;MEPIANYNPPVVLTIAGTDSSGGAGVQADLKTFTSLRCYGASVVTALTAQNTTGVQAVYAPPAAFVEKQLRSVLDDLKVDAMKTGMLFNAEIAQTIANVLQEYFGDNMPPLVIDPVCISTSGHTLLEPEAISIFRDKLLRLAYIVTPNIPEAEFLLSAQGNIKSVADMLTSAKDLSAFGSKAILLKGGHITTTVEELQALSKPGISVHWAHGCIDSPDSILILEGARRQGLPSVPAGQEISQDRTLIVDVLYQTSMPDTYNLFVRPRINTENTHGTGCTLAAALASELAIGKTVLAATRTAIDYTHLAIATAFPLGKGHGPLNHFHGVVQRPLARPHPSNPYPFTSAMIHGSYDLWQDYVQHPFVKALGSGALRKESFTHFIKQDYHYLRYYGRAHGLLAAKSMSFSMMKSAALTILAVARETSSHIAFCHSYGVSMEDLVNTVEVPATTAYGGYLIDVAVRGDETILLVAVAACLLGYGEVGLWLKLKLTWMEIHTKLG
;
A
#
# COMPACT_ATOMS: atom_id res chain seq x y z
N MET A 1 4.08 7.81 -22.28
CA MET A 1 3.26 6.97 -21.38
C MET A 1 1.83 7.27 -21.71
N GLU A 2 1.10 6.31 -22.26
CA GLU A 2 -0.35 6.43 -22.45
C GLU A 2 -1.02 6.69 -21.10
N PRO A 3 -2.10 7.51 -21.05
CA PRO A 3 -2.92 7.61 -19.85
C PRO A 3 -3.40 6.20 -19.49
N ILE A 4 -3.21 5.80 -18.23
CA ILE A 4 -3.74 4.53 -17.73
C ILE A 4 -5.24 4.54 -18.01
N ALA A 5 -5.68 3.63 -18.87
CA ALA A 5 -7.09 3.31 -19.05
C ALA A 5 -7.72 3.16 -17.65
N ASN A 6 -8.84 3.86 -17.41
CA ASN A 6 -9.59 3.90 -16.14
C ASN A 6 -9.42 2.59 -15.34
N TYR A 7 -8.54 2.60 -14.35
CA TYR A 7 -8.41 1.46 -13.43
C TYR A 7 -9.70 1.41 -12.62
N ASN A 8 -10.58 0.48 -12.96
CA ASN A 8 -11.79 0.22 -12.20
C ASN A 8 -11.46 -0.92 -11.21
N PRO A 9 -11.29 -0.62 -9.90
CA PRO A 9 -10.95 -1.65 -8.92
C PRO A 9 -12.08 -2.67 -8.81
N PRO A 10 -11.78 -3.98 -8.63
CA PRO A 10 -12.82 -4.99 -8.36
C PRO A 10 -13.62 -4.62 -7.11
N VAL A 11 -14.94 -4.80 -7.17
CA VAL A 11 -15.83 -4.51 -6.04
C VAL A 11 -15.98 -5.76 -5.18
N VAL A 12 -15.66 -5.64 -3.89
CA VAL A 12 -15.80 -6.72 -2.92
C VAL A 12 -16.79 -6.31 -1.83
N LEU A 13 -17.83 -7.12 -1.65
CA LEU A 13 -18.87 -6.87 -0.66
C LEU A 13 -18.65 -7.71 0.60
N THR A 14 -18.54 -7.08 1.76
CA THR A 14 -18.64 -7.78 3.05
C THR A 14 -20.06 -7.75 3.61
N ILE A 15 -20.53 -8.87 4.15
CA ILE A 15 -21.81 -9.03 4.83
C ILE A 15 -21.51 -9.54 6.25
N ALA A 16 -21.38 -8.63 7.21
CA ALA A 16 -20.87 -8.97 8.55
C ALA A 16 -21.32 -7.97 9.62
N GLY A 17 -21.07 -8.33 10.89
CA GLY A 17 -21.22 -7.42 12.02
C GLY A 17 -20.11 -6.37 12.09
N THR A 18 -20.37 -5.27 12.81
CA THR A 18 -19.33 -4.27 13.12
C THR A 18 -18.43 -4.74 14.24
N ASP A 19 -17.24 -4.16 14.31
CA ASP A 19 -16.43 -4.07 15.53
C ASP A 19 -16.14 -2.58 15.79
N SER A 20 -16.67 -2.07 16.90
CA SER A 20 -16.52 -0.65 17.27
C SER A 20 -15.06 -0.22 17.48
N SER A 21 -14.15 -1.16 17.82
CA SER A 21 -12.71 -0.88 17.90
C SER A 21 -11.98 -0.94 16.56
N GLY A 22 -12.63 -1.50 15.54
CA GLY A 22 -12.11 -1.61 14.18
C GLY A 22 -11.03 -2.67 13.97
N GLY A 23 -10.87 -3.64 14.87
CA GLY A 23 -9.92 -4.74 14.72
C GLY A 23 -10.45 -5.93 13.92
N ALA A 24 -11.78 -6.13 13.92
CA ALA A 24 -12.49 -7.22 13.23
C ALA A 24 -13.71 -6.69 12.46
N GLY A 25 -14.64 -7.59 12.10
CA GLY A 25 -15.92 -7.24 11.47
C GLY A 25 -15.77 -6.54 10.13
N VAL A 26 -16.79 -5.78 9.73
CA VAL A 26 -16.77 -5.01 8.47
C VAL A 26 -15.61 -4.02 8.41
N GLN A 27 -15.11 -3.53 9.55
CA GLN A 27 -13.97 -2.62 9.59
C GLN A 27 -12.67 -3.30 9.15
N ALA A 28 -12.39 -4.51 9.64
CA ALA A 28 -11.23 -5.28 9.20
C ALA A 28 -11.35 -5.64 7.71
N ASP A 29 -12.55 -6.05 7.29
CA ASP A 29 -12.81 -6.43 5.90
C ASP A 29 -12.52 -5.26 4.94
N LEU A 30 -13.08 -4.07 5.20
CA LEU A 30 -12.88 -2.89 4.37
C LEU A 30 -11.42 -2.41 4.35
N LYS A 31 -10.69 -2.51 5.48
CA LYS A 31 -9.25 -2.21 5.54
C LYS A 31 -8.45 -3.17 4.66
N THR A 32 -8.79 -4.46 4.70
CA THR A 32 -8.14 -5.48 3.87
C THR A 32 -8.45 -5.29 2.40
N PHE A 33 -9.72 -5.07 2.02
CA PHE A 33 -10.12 -4.79 0.64
C PHE A 33 -9.34 -3.60 0.07
N THR A 34 -9.28 -2.50 0.83
CA THR A 34 -8.54 -1.29 0.46
C THR A 34 -7.05 -1.58 0.28
N SER A 35 -6.44 -2.32 1.21
CA SER A 35 -5.01 -2.65 1.17
C SER A 35 -4.65 -3.55 -0.01
N LEU A 36 -5.61 -4.36 -0.48
CA LEU A 36 -5.49 -5.25 -1.64
C LEU A 36 -6.10 -4.64 -2.92
N ARG A 37 -6.27 -3.30 -2.95
CA ARG A 37 -6.68 -2.52 -4.14
C ARG A 37 -8.07 -2.87 -4.69
N CYS A 38 -8.96 -3.36 -3.83
CA CYS A 38 -10.37 -3.56 -4.16
C CYS A 38 -11.21 -2.38 -3.63
N TYR A 39 -12.33 -2.13 -4.28
CA TYR A 39 -13.36 -1.24 -3.74
C TYR A 39 -14.22 -2.03 -2.75
N GLY A 40 -14.22 -1.62 -1.48
CA GLY A 40 -14.98 -2.29 -0.44
C GLY A 40 -16.40 -1.73 -0.29
N ALA A 41 -17.41 -2.58 -0.44
CA ALA A 41 -18.79 -2.32 -0.05
C ALA A 41 -19.15 -3.14 1.19
N SER A 42 -20.17 -2.72 1.95
CA SER A 42 -20.58 -3.43 3.16
C SER A 42 -22.10 -3.47 3.36
N VAL A 43 -22.56 -4.58 3.94
CA VAL A 43 -23.89 -4.77 4.52
C VAL A 43 -23.70 -5.17 5.98
N VAL A 44 -24.33 -4.43 6.89
CA VAL A 44 -24.18 -4.66 8.33
C VAL A 44 -25.29 -5.58 8.84
N THR A 45 -24.89 -6.70 9.42
CA THR A 45 -25.79 -7.72 9.99
C THR A 45 -25.99 -7.57 11.50
N ALA A 46 -25.05 -6.93 12.19
CA ALA A 46 -25.16 -6.62 13.61
C ALA A 46 -24.23 -5.45 13.96
N LEU A 47 -24.70 -4.56 14.84
CA LEU A 47 -23.85 -3.59 15.53
C LEU A 47 -23.33 -4.25 16.81
N THR A 48 -22.03 -4.15 17.06
CA THR A 48 -21.44 -4.60 18.32
C THR A 48 -20.81 -3.42 19.06
N ALA A 49 -21.13 -3.30 20.35
CA ALA A 49 -20.29 -2.58 21.29
C ALA A 49 -19.16 -3.55 21.67
N GLN A 50 -18.04 -3.44 20.96
CA GLN A 50 -16.91 -4.35 21.05
C GLN A 50 -15.61 -3.56 21.10
N ASN A 51 -14.65 -4.10 21.85
CA ASN A 51 -13.28 -3.61 21.85
C ASN A 51 -12.28 -4.76 22.08
N THR A 52 -11.01 -4.43 22.28
CA THR A 52 -9.92 -5.39 22.47
C THR A 52 -10.11 -6.33 23.68
N THR A 53 -11.00 -6.00 24.63
CA THR A 53 -11.31 -6.83 25.80
C THR A 53 -12.55 -7.70 25.61
N GLY A 54 -13.17 -7.71 24.44
CA GLY A 54 -14.34 -8.55 24.12
C GLY A 54 -15.57 -7.75 23.70
N VAL A 55 -16.71 -8.45 23.65
CA VAL A 55 -18.03 -7.92 23.25
C VAL A 55 -18.83 -7.55 24.50
N GLN A 56 -19.39 -6.34 24.55
CA GLN A 56 -20.21 -5.83 25.65
C GLN A 56 -21.71 -5.81 25.31
N ALA A 57 -22.05 -5.60 24.05
CA ALA A 57 -23.44 -5.65 23.58
C ALA A 57 -23.50 -5.95 22.08
N VAL A 58 -24.60 -6.56 21.65
CA VAL A 58 -24.92 -6.81 20.25
C VAL A 58 -26.33 -6.30 19.96
N TYR A 59 -26.48 -5.56 18.87
CA TYR A 59 -27.76 -5.09 18.36
C TYR A 59 -27.90 -5.48 16.89
N ALA A 60 -28.86 -6.33 16.56
CA ALA A 60 -29.14 -6.70 15.18
C ALA A 60 -30.31 -5.88 14.61
N PRO A 61 -30.17 -5.31 13.40
CA PRO A 61 -31.30 -4.71 12.70
C PRO A 61 -32.30 -5.80 12.26
N PRO A 62 -33.56 -5.43 11.98
CA PRO A 62 -34.53 -6.35 11.38
C PRO A 62 -34.00 -6.94 10.06
N ALA A 63 -34.29 -8.21 9.76
CA ALA A 63 -33.82 -8.88 8.55
C ALA A 63 -34.25 -8.16 7.26
N ALA A 64 -35.47 -7.60 7.24
CA ALA A 64 -35.96 -6.77 6.14
C ALA A 64 -35.09 -5.52 5.86
N PHE A 65 -34.38 -5.00 6.87
CA PHE A 65 -33.42 -3.91 6.68
C PHE A 65 -32.08 -4.42 6.12
N VAL A 66 -31.64 -5.62 6.49
CA VAL A 66 -30.48 -6.28 5.87
C VAL A 66 -30.74 -6.57 4.39
N GLU A 67 -31.93 -7.03 4.03
CA GLU A 67 -32.34 -7.18 2.62
C GLU A 67 -32.27 -5.85 1.87
N LYS A 68 -32.82 -4.77 2.44
CA LYS A 68 -32.75 -3.44 1.83
C LYS A 68 -31.31 -2.99 1.59
N GLN A 69 -30.41 -3.21 2.54
CA GLN A 69 -28.98 -2.90 2.38
C GLN A 69 -28.38 -3.73 1.23
N LEU A 70 -28.63 -5.04 1.18
CA LEU A 70 -28.15 -5.92 0.11
C LEU A 70 -28.61 -5.42 -1.26
N ARG A 71 -29.93 -5.24 -1.46
CA ARG A 71 -30.47 -4.79 -2.73
C ARG A 71 -29.95 -3.41 -3.13
N SER A 72 -29.85 -2.48 -2.18
CA SER A 72 -29.27 -1.15 -2.47
C SER A 72 -27.84 -1.21 -3.01
N VAL A 73 -27.02 -2.16 -2.54
CA VAL A 73 -25.66 -2.34 -3.04
C VAL A 73 -25.66 -3.11 -4.36
N LEU A 74 -26.40 -4.22 -4.44
CA LEU A 74 -26.40 -5.12 -5.59
C LEU A 74 -27.03 -4.50 -6.84
N ASP A 75 -28.04 -3.64 -6.68
CA ASP A 75 -28.74 -2.97 -7.77
C ASP A 75 -27.90 -1.86 -8.43
N ASP A 76 -26.90 -1.32 -7.71
CA ASP A 76 -26.05 -0.21 -8.16
C ASP A 76 -24.62 -0.66 -8.53
N LEU A 77 -24.04 -1.59 -7.76
CA LEU A 77 -22.65 -2.00 -7.93
C LEU A 77 -22.54 -3.39 -8.56
N LYS A 78 -21.67 -3.51 -9.57
CA LYS A 78 -21.22 -4.82 -10.06
C LYS A 78 -20.25 -5.44 -9.06
N VAL A 79 -20.75 -6.28 -8.15
CA VAL A 79 -19.95 -7.00 -7.16
C VAL A 79 -19.18 -8.15 -7.81
N ASP A 80 -17.85 -8.15 -7.69
CA ASP A 80 -16.96 -9.15 -8.28
C ASP A 80 -16.62 -10.30 -7.31
N ALA A 81 -16.70 -10.08 -5.99
CA ALA A 81 -16.68 -11.14 -4.97
C ALA A 81 -17.39 -10.71 -3.67
N MET A 82 -17.72 -11.67 -2.84
CA MET A 82 -18.43 -11.45 -1.57
C MET A 82 -17.75 -12.18 -0.41
N LYS A 83 -17.89 -11.66 0.79
CA LYS A 83 -17.45 -12.29 2.04
C LYS A 83 -18.54 -12.19 3.10
N THR A 84 -18.86 -13.29 3.79
CA THR A 84 -19.70 -13.25 5.00
C THR A 84 -18.84 -13.36 6.26
N GLY A 85 -19.21 -12.62 7.30
CA GLY A 85 -18.68 -12.78 8.66
C GLY A 85 -19.78 -13.19 9.63
N MET A 86 -19.79 -12.59 10.83
CA MET A 86 -20.86 -12.79 11.81
C MET A 86 -22.23 -12.45 11.22
N LEU A 87 -23.18 -13.40 11.23
CA LEU A 87 -24.55 -13.22 10.73
C LEU A 87 -25.60 -13.08 11.84
N PHE A 88 -25.18 -13.27 13.09
CA PHE A 88 -25.99 -13.17 14.31
C PHE A 88 -27.08 -14.24 14.47
N ASN A 89 -28.14 -14.22 13.65
CA ASN A 89 -29.30 -15.09 13.83
C ASN A 89 -29.76 -15.81 12.53
N ALA A 90 -30.68 -16.75 12.72
CA ALA A 90 -31.25 -17.59 11.67
C ALA A 90 -31.99 -16.79 10.59
N GLU A 91 -32.75 -15.77 11.00
CA GLU A 91 -33.57 -14.95 10.10
C GLU A 91 -32.70 -14.13 9.13
N ILE A 92 -31.64 -13.49 9.63
CA ILE A 92 -30.69 -12.73 8.82
C ILE A 92 -29.93 -13.67 7.88
N ALA A 93 -29.42 -14.79 8.38
CA ALA A 93 -28.71 -15.79 7.58
C ALA A 93 -29.60 -16.32 6.43
N GLN A 94 -30.87 -16.60 6.74
CA GLN A 94 -31.87 -17.05 5.77
C GLN A 94 -32.15 -15.98 4.71
N THR A 95 -32.31 -14.73 5.13
CA THR A 95 -32.58 -13.59 4.24
C THR A 95 -31.43 -13.37 3.27
N ILE A 96 -30.19 -13.38 3.76
CA ILE A 96 -28.99 -13.27 2.92
C ILE A 96 -28.95 -14.39 1.88
N ALA A 97 -29.11 -15.65 2.31
CA ALA A 97 -29.08 -16.79 1.39
C ALA A 97 -30.15 -16.68 0.29
N ASN A 98 -31.37 -16.27 0.65
CA ASN A 98 -32.46 -16.10 -0.30
C ASN A 98 -32.18 -14.98 -1.31
N VAL A 99 -31.77 -13.80 -0.85
CA VAL A 99 -31.48 -12.65 -1.72
C VAL A 99 -30.33 -12.96 -2.66
N LEU A 100 -29.25 -13.56 -2.18
CA LEU A 100 -28.10 -13.90 -3.03
C LEU A 100 -28.47 -14.94 -4.10
N GLN A 101 -29.24 -15.97 -3.74
CA GLN A 101 -29.70 -16.98 -4.69
C GLN A 101 -30.68 -16.40 -5.72
N GLU A 102 -31.60 -15.53 -5.29
CA GLU A 102 -32.56 -14.84 -6.16
C GLU A 102 -31.84 -13.92 -7.15
N TYR A 103 -30.88 -13.12 -6.68
CA TYR A 103 -30.22 -12.10 -7.48
C TYR A 103 -29.24 -12.70 -8.50
N PHE A 104 -28.43 -13.67 -8.08
CA PHE A 104 -27.34 -14.19 -8.91
C PHE A 104 -27.65 -15.54 -9.58
N GLY A 105 -28.52 -16.37 -9.02
CA GLY A 105 -28.73 -17.74 -9.50
C GLY A 105 -27.43 -18.52 -9.65
N ASP A 106 -27.21 -19.11 -10.82
CA ASP A 106 -25.99 -19.88 -11.14
C ASP A 106 -24.76 -19.00 -11.41
N ASN A 107 -24.94 -17.69 -11.62
CA ASN A 107 -23.87 -16.74 -11.94
C ASN A 107 -23.29 -16.05 -10.70
N MET A 108 -23.35 -16.70 -9.54
CA MET A 108 -22.88 -16.15 -8.27
C MET A 108 -21.38 -15.82 -8.31
N PRO A 109 -20.97 -14.57 -8.03
CA PRO A 109 -19.55 -14.26 -7.88
C PRO A 109 -18.98 -15.01 -6.66
N PRO A 110 -17.64 -15.21 -6.59
CA PRO A 110 -17.05 -15.99 -5.51
C PRO A 110 -17.49 -15.50 -4.12
N LEU A 111 -18.18 -16.36 -3.38
CA LEU A 111 -18.63 -16.12 -2.02
C LEU A 111 -17.70 -16.83 -1.03
N VAL A 112 -16.96 -16.06 -0.24
CA VAL A 112 -16.13 -16.55 0.86
C VAL A 112 -16.95 -16.53 2.15
N ILE A 113 -17.10 -17.68 2.80
CA ILE A 113 -17.85 -17.79 4.04
C ILE A 113 -16.87 -18.00 5.21
N ASP A 114 -16.76 -16.99 6.09
CA ASP A 114 -16.09 -17.12 7.38
C ASP A 114 -17.15 -17.47 8.44
N PRO A 115 -17.21 -18.72 8.93
CA PRO A 115 -18.29 -19.21 9.77
C PRO A 115 -18.09 -18.77 11.23
N VAL A 116 -18.20 -17.47 11.47
CA VAL A 116 -18.00 -16.85 12.78
C VAL A 116 -19.11 -17.31 13.74
N CYS A 117 -18.86 -18.42 14.43
CA CYS A 117 -19.79 -19.00 15.40
C CYS A 117 -19.45 -18.59 16.84
N ILE A 118 -18.18 -18.33 17.12
CA ILE A 118 -17.64 -18.06 18.46
C ILE A 118 -16.67 -16.87 18.37
N SER A 119 -16.75 -15.93 19.30
CA SER A 119 -15.81 -14.81 19.37
C SER A 119 -14.43 -15.26 19.85
N THR A 120 -13.39 -14.47 19.60
CA THR A 120 -12.04 -14.72 20.14
C THR A 120 -12.02 -14.72 21.68
N SER A 121 -13.02 -14.09 22.32
CA SER A 121 -13.23 -14.10 23.78
C SER A 121 -14.16 -15.23 24.27
N GLY A 122 -14.51 -16.18 23.40
CA GLY A 122 -15.33 -17.36 23.73
C GLY A 122 -16.85 -17.14 23.76
N HIS A 123 -17.35 -15.97 23.34
CA HIS A 123 -18.79 -15.69 23.33
C HIS A 123 -19.44 -16.33 22.09
N THR A 124 -20.53 -17.08 22.26
CA THR A 124 -21.31 -17.59 21.12
C THR A 124 -21.91 -16.42 20.34
N LEU A 125 -21.61 -16.32 19.05
CA LEU A 125 -22.05 -15.23 18.16
C LEU A 125 -23.12 -15.66 17.16
N LEU A 126 -23.38 -16.97 17.09
CA LEU A 126 -24.41 -17.57 16.25
C LEU A 126 -25.38 -18.37 17.13
N GLU A 127 -26.68 -18.07 17.03
CA GLU A 127 -27.70 -18.83 17.75
C GLU A 127 -27.75 -20.30 17.27
N PRO A 128 -27.99 -21.29 18.15
CA PRO A 128 -27.97 -22.71 17.78
C PRO A 128 -28.90 -23.08 16.62
N GLU A 129 -30.04 -22.39 16.52
CA GLU A 129 -31.04 -22.59 15.47
C GLU A 129 -30.57 -22.11 14.10
N ALA A 130 -29.59 -21.21 14.05
CA ALA A 130 -29.03 -20.69 12.80
C ALA A 130 -28.03 -21.66 12.15
N ILE A 131 -27.54 -22.67 12.87
CA ILE A 131 -26.53 -23.62 12.37
C ILE A 131 -27.07 -24.46 11.23
N SER A 132 -28.28 -24.99 11.35
CA SER A 132 -28.90 -25.82 10.31
C SER A 132 -29.08 -25.02 9.03
N ILE A 133 -29.54 -23.77 9.14
CA ILE A 133 -29.68 -22.85 8.01
C ILE A 133 -28.31 -22.55 7.40
N PHE A 134 -27.31 -22.29 8.24
CA PHE A 134 -25.96 -22.00 7.78
C PHE A 134 -25.38 -23.17 6.97
N ARG A 135 -25.50 -24.40 7.50
CA ARG A 135 -25.03 -25.63 6.85
C ARG A 135 -25.83 -25.99 5.60
N ASP A 136 -27.15 -25.94 5.68
CA ASP A 136 -28.03 -26.51 4.66
C ASP A 136 -28.32 -25.51 3.52
N LYS A 137 -28.10 -24.21 3.75
CA LYS A 137 -28.32 -23.15 2.75
C LYS A 137 -27.06 -22.37 2.41
N LEU A 138 -26.42 -21.72 3.38
CA LEU A 138 -25.31 -20.81 3.10
C LEU A 138 -24.06 -21.55 2.58
N LEU A 139 -23.67 -22.66 3.19
CA LEU A 139 -22.48 -23.39 2.76
C LEU A 139 -22.56 -23.90 1.31
N ARG A 140 -23.77 -24.17 0.81
CA ARG A 140 -24.00 -24.57 -0.60
C ARG A 140 -23.73 -23.44 -1.60
N LEU A 141 -23.84 -22.19 -1.16
CA LEU A 141 -23.54 -21.02 -1.98
C LEU A 141 -22.04 -20.69 -1.96
N ALA A 142 -21.28 -21.25 -1.01
CA ALA A 142 -19.89 -20.89 -0.80
C ALA A 142 -18.99 -21.36 -1.95
N TYR A 143 -18.23 -20.41 -2.49
CA TYR A 143 -17.05 -20.74 -3.28
C TYR A 143 -15.96 -21.33 -2.38
N ILE A 144 -15.77 -20.76 -1.19
CA ILE A 144 -14.86 -21.31 -0.19
C ILE A 144 -15.33 -20.99 1.23
N VAL A 145 -15.20 -21.95 2.14
CA VAL A 145 -15.49 -21.79 3.57
C VAL A 145 -14.17 -21.79 4.33
N THR A 146 -14.01 -20.88 5.29
CA THR A 146 -12.75 -20.70 6.02
C THR A 146 -12.89 -20.99 7.52
N PRO A 147 -13.32 -22.19 7.98
CA PRO A 147 -13.47 -22.45 9.42
C PRO A 147 -12.12 -22.54 10.13
N ASN A 148 -12.05 -22.11 11.40
CA ASN A 148 -11.01 -22.54 12.33
C ASN A 148 -11.37 -23.92 12.92
N ILE A 149 -10.47 -24.49 13.72
CA ILE A 149 -10.70 -25.81 14.33
C ILE A 149 -11.98 -25.85 15.19
N PRO A 150 -12.18 -24.98 16.19
CA PRO A 150 -13.44 -24.95 16.94
C PRO A 150 -14.70 -24.82 16.06
N GLU A 151 -14.66 -23.98 15.03
CA GLU A 151 -15.76 -23.78 14.08
C GLU A 151 -16.01 -25.05 13.23
N ALA A 152 -14.96 -25.72 12.77
CA ALA A 152 -15.06 -26.96 12.00
C ALA A 152 -15.65 -28.09 12.82
N GLU A 153 -15.18 -28.27 14.05
CA GLU A 153 -15.72 -29.25 15.00
C GLU A 153 -17.19 -28.97 15.30
N PHE A 154 -17.54 -27.69 15.45
CA PHE A 154 -18.91 -27.27 15.67
C PHE A 154 -19.82 -27.58 14.47
N LEU A 155 -19.39 -27.25 13.25
CA LEU A 155 -20.13 -27.55 12.02
C LEU A 155 -20.29 -29.05 11.76
N LEU A 156 -19.28 -29.85 12.12
CA LEU A 156 -19.32 -31.32 12.00
C LEU A 156 -20.05 -32.01 13.15
N SER A 157 -20.44 -31.28 14.21
CA SER A 157 -20.96 -31.87 15.46
C SER A 157 -20.00 -32.92 16.05
N ALA A 158 -18.71 -32.60 16.04
CA ALA A 158 -17.59 -33.49 16.33
C ALA A 158 -16.56 -32.83 17.27
N GLN A 159 -17.03 -32.23 18.36
CA GLN A 159 -16.21 -31.45 19.30
C GLN A 159 -15.05 -32.27 19.90
N GLY A 160 -13.84 -31.70 19.86
CA GLY A 160 -12.62 -32.30 20.38
C GLY A 160 -12.00 -33.41 19.52
N ASN A 161 -12.43 -33.56 18.25
CA ASN A 161 -11.96 -34.62 17.36
C ASN A 161 -10.82 -34.20 16.43
N ILE A 162 -10.52 -32.91 16.27
CA ILE A 162 -9.44 -32.45 15.40
C ILE A 162 -8.20 -32.16 16.25
N LYS A 163 -7.26 -33.12 16.31
CA LYS A 163 -6.06 -33.03 17.18
C LYS A 163 -4.75 -33.02 16.41
N SER A 164 -4.77 -33.35 15.14
CA SER A 164 -3.60 -33.43 14.28
C SER A 164 -3.86 -32.85 12.89
N VAL A 165 -2.79 -32.59 12.15
CA VAL A 165 -2.88 -32.19 10.73
C VAL A 165 -3.57 -33.29 9.90
N ALA A 166 -3.42 -34.57 10.26
CA ALA A 166 -4.13 -35.67 9.60
C ALA A 166 -5.66 -35.57 9.80
N ASP A 167 -6.11 -35.25 11.01
CA ASP A 167 -7.54 -35.05 11.31
C ASP A 167 -8.09 -33.84 10.55
N MET A 168 -7.27 -32.79 10.36
CA MET A 168 -7.64 -31.63 9.54
C MET A 168 -7.88 -32.01 8.08
N LEU A 169 -7.07 -32.92 7.50
CA LEU A 169 -7.29 -33.39 6.11
C LEU A 169 -8.66 -34.06 5.98
N THR A 170 -8.97 -35.00 6.89
CA THR A 170 -10.25 -35.71 6.90
C THR A 170 -11.42 -34.75 7.12
N SER A 171 -11.29 -33.84 8.09
CA SER A 171 -12.33 -32.87 8.43
C SER A 171 -12.60 -31.88 7.31
N ALA A 172 -11.56 -31.43 6.58
CA ALA A 172 -11.73 -30.55 5.42
C ALA A 172 -12.50 -31.25 4.29
N LYS A 173 -12.29 -32.56 4.10
CA LYS A 173 -13.07 -33.37 3.16
C LYS A 173 -14.52 -33.53 3.63
N ASP A 174 -14.75 -33.85 4.90
CA ASP A 174 -16.10 -34.05 5.44
C ASP A 174 -16.93 -32.75 5.40
N LEU A 175 -16.33 -31.61 5.72
CA LEU A 175 -16.96 -30.28 5.61
C LEU A 175 -17.41 -29.97 4.18
N SER A 176 -16.65 -30.42 3.18
CA SER A 176 -16.99 -30.17 1.77
C SER A 176 -18.30 -30.85 1.34
N ALA A 177 -18.72 -31.91 2.05
CA ALA A 177 -19.97 -32.61 1.79
C ALA A 177 -21.22 -31.72 2.01
N PHE A 178 -21.07 -30.59 2.70
CA PHE A 178 -22.14 -29.59 2.85
C PHE A 178 -22.37 -28.73 1.60
N GLY A 179 -21.55 -28.88 0.54
CA GLY A 179 -21.83 -28.36 -0.80
C GLY A 179 -20.94 -27.20 -1.25
N SER A 180 -19.99 -26.75 -0.43
CA SER A 180 -19.04 -25.70 -0.81
C SER A 180 -18.03 -26.19 -1.87
N LYS A 181 -17.56 -25.30 -2.75
CA LYS A 181 -16.56 -25.68 -3.79
C LYS A 181 -15.16 -25.92 -3.20
N ALA A 182 -14.84 -25.30 -2.08
CA ALA A 182 -13.56 -25.48 -1.38
C ALA A 182 -13.69 -25.24 0.12
N ILE A 183 -12.78 -25.83 0.89
CA ILE A 183 -12.63 -25.63 2.34
C ILE A 183 -11.19 -25.22 2.62
N LEU A 184 -10.99 -24.11 3.35
CA LEU A 184 -9.72 -23.73 3.96
C LEU A 184 -9.83 -23.87 5.48
N LEU A 185 -9.42 -25.03 6.00
CA LEU A 185 -9.42 -25.30 7.43
C LEU A 185 -8.19 -24.68 8.09
N LYS A 186 -8.42 -23.66 8.91
CA LYS A 186 -7.39 -22.85 9.58
C LYS A 186 -6.86 -23.58 10.81
N GLY A 187 -5.56 -23.86 10.85
CA GLY A 187 -4.98 -24.73 11.85
C GLY A 187 -4.50 -24.08 13.13
N GLY A 188 -4.44 -22.74 13.24
CA GLY A 188 -3.71 -21.97 14.28
C GLY A 188 -3.81 -22.34 15.77
N HIS A 189 -4.61 -23.34 16.16
CA HIS A 189 -4.68 -23.96 17.48
C HIS A 189 -3.85 -25.26 17.61
N ILE A 190 -3.46 -25.86 16.49
CA ILE A 190 -2.57 -27.03 16.40
C ILE A 190 -1.22 -26.56 15.89
N THR A 191 -0.17 -26.99 16.58
CA THR A 191 1.21 -26.86 16.14
C THR A 191 1.74 -28.20 15.67
N THR A 192 2.67 -28.19 14.73
CA THR A 192 3.33 -29.40 14.21
C THR A 192 4.83 -29.16 13.99
N THR A 193 5.58 -30.23 13.72
CA THR A 193 7.00 -30.17 13.36
C THR A 193 7.24 -30.51 11.88
N VAL A 194 8.47 -30.30 11.40
CA VAL A 194 8.86 -30.68 10.03
C VAL A 194 8.79 -32.19 9.85
N GLU A 195 9.19 -32.97 10.86
CA GLU A 195 9.18 -34.43 10.83
C GLU A 195 7.76 -34.98 10.71
N GLU A 196 6.81 -34.43 11.47
CA GLU A 196 5.39 -34.79 11.38
C GLU A 196 4.80 -34.45 9.99
N LEU A 197 5.17 -33.30 9.42
CA LEU A 197 4.74 -32.94 8.07
C LEU A 197 5.33 -33.85 6.99
N GLN A 198 6.60 -34.24 7.13
CA GLN A 198 7.23 -35.21 6.24
C GLN A 198 6.55 -36.58 6.32
N ALA A 199 6.12 -37.00 7.50
CA ALA A 199 5.39 -38.25 7.68
C ALA A 199 4.01 -38.25 6.99
N LEU A 200 3.44 -37.08 6.71
CA LEU A 200 2.19 -36.93 5.96
C LEU A 200 2.39 -36.93 4.43
N SER A 201 3.63 -36.94 3.95
CA SER A 201 3.94 -36.90 2.52
C SER A 201 3.40 -38.13 1.80
N LYS A 202 2.44 -37.94 0.90
CA LYS A 202 1.88 -38.97 0.02
C LYS A 202 1.36 -38.33 -1.28
N PRO A 203 1.17 -39.12 -2.36
CA PRO A 203 0.52 -38.62 -3.58
C PRO A 203 -0.80 -37.90 -3.26
N GLY A 204 -1.02 -36.74 -3.89
CA GLY A 204 -2.18 -35.88 -3.62
C GLY A 204 -1.96 -34.83 -2.54
N ILE A 205 -0.86 -34.87 -1.78
CA ILE A 205 -0.53 -33.83 -0.80
C ILE A 205 0.56 -32.91 -1.35
N SER A 206 0.24 -31.62 -1.44
CA SER A 206 1.18 -30.55 -1.81
C SER A 206 1.45 -29.64 -0.62
N VAL A 207 2.72 -29.41 -0.30
CA VAL A 207 3.14 -28.56 0.82
C VAL A 207 3.69 -27.24 0.28
N HIS A 208 3.13 -26.14 0.77
CA HIS A 208 3.46 -24.77 0.39
C HIS A 208 4.03 -24.05 1.60
N TRP A 209 5.32 -23.72 1.55
CA TRP A 209 5.99 -22.99 2.62
C TRP A 209 5.84 -21.48 2.45
N ALA A 210 5.60 -20.78 3.55
CA ALA A 210 5.60 -19.32 3.60
C ALA A 210 6.95 -18.74 3.16
N HIS A 211 6.92 -17.59 2.51
CA HIS A 211 8.14 -16.93 2.03
C HIS A 211 9.09 -16.60 3.19
N GLY A 212 10.36 -16.96 3.05
CA GLY A 212 11.37 -16.75 4.11
C GLY A 212 11.27 -17.71 5.29
N CYS A 213 10.44 -18.76 5.22
CA CYS A 213 10.42 -19.81 6.23
C CYS A 213 11.74 -20.58 6.21
N ILE A 214 12.53 -20.44 7.27
CA ILE A 214 13.86 -21.05 7.42
C ILE A 214 13.77 -22.59 7.43
N ASP A 215 12.67 -23.14 7.95
CA ASP A 215 12.48 -24.58 8.07
C ASP A 215 11.98 -25.22 6.76
N SER A 216 11.81 -24.43 5.69
CA SER A 216 11.46 -24.97 4.37
C SER A 216 12.64 -25.72 3.73
N PRO A 217 12.39 -26.80 2.97
CA PRO A 217 13.44 -27.54 2.26
C PRO A 217 14.24 -26.69 1.25
N ASP A 218 13.59 -25.66 0.70
CA ASP A 218 14.13 -24.74 -0.31
C ASP A 218 14.65 -23.42 0.29
N SER A 219 14.67 -23.28 1.61
CA SER A 219 15.24 -22.08 2.24
C SER A 219 16.70 -21.96 1.82
N ILE A 220 17.17 -20.71 1.66
CA ILE A 220 18.58 -20.41 1.30
C ILE A 220 19.44 -20.73 2.54
N LEU A 221 19.53 -22.01 2.88
CA LEU A 221 20.35 -22.63 3.91
C LEU A 221 21.85 -22.43 3.65
N ILE A 222 22.24 -21.82 2.53
CA ILE A 222 23.64 -21.46 2.28
C ILE A 222 24.10 -20.33 3.22
N LEU A 223 23.25 -19.36 3.55
CA LEU A 223 23.66 -18.25 4.45
C LEU A 223 23.53 -18.60 5.94
N GLU A 224 22.65 -19.53 6.32
CA GLU A 224 22.53 -20.00 7.72
C GLU A 224 23.32 -21.29 8.00
N GLY A 225 23.52 -22.16 7.01
CA GLY A 225 24.45 -23.29 7.09
C GLY A 225 25.91 -22.83 7.22
N ALA A 226 26.26 -21.69 6.62
CA ALA A 226 27.55 -21.02 6.86
C ALA A 226 27.74 -20.57 8.33
N ARG A 227 26.65 -20.26 9.06
CA ARG A 227 26.69 -19.97 10.50
C ARG A 227 26.92 -21.22 11.34
N ARG A 228 26.41 -22.39 10.93
CA ARG A 228 26.69 -23.68 11.58
C ARG A 228 28.15 -24.15 11.40
N GLN A 229 28.87 -23.62 10.43
CA GLN A 229 30.29 -23.94 10.16
C GLN A 229 31.30 -22.86 10.62
N GLY A 230 30.88 -21.91 11.47
CA GLY A 230 31.83 -21.04 12.19
C GLY A 230 32.35 -19.80 11.44
N LEU A 231 31.61 -19.24 10.47
CA LEU A 231 31.90 -17.91 9.93
C LEU A 231 31.41 -16.78 10.87
N PRO A 232 32.12 -15.63 10.96
CA PRO A 232 31.95 -14.69 12.05
C PRO A 232 30.63 -13.91 11.99
N SER A 233 29.98 -13.88 13.16
CA SER A 233 29.12 -12.82 13.72
C SER A 233 27.79 -12.49 13.03
N VAL A 234 26.74 -13.20 13.46
CA VAL A 234 25.54 -12.52 13.98
C VAL A 234 25.96 -11.86 15.30
N PRO A 235 25.49 -10.65 15.65
CA PRO A 235 25.75 -10.07 16.97
C PRO A 235 25.39 -11.09 18.06
N ALA A 236 26.36 -11.39 18.93
CA ALA A 236 26.17 -12.29 20.05
C ALA A 236 25.01 -11.78 20.93
N GLY A 237 23.95 -12.57 21.07
CA GLY A 237 22.80 -12.21 21.92
C GLY A 237 21.42 -12.70 21.45
N GLN A 238 21.28 -13.26 20.24
CA GLN A 238 20.05 -13.95 19.83
C GLN A 238 20.30 -15.46 19.72
N GLU A 239 20.05 -16.19 20.80
CA GLU A 239 19.84 -17.63 20.71
C GLU A 239 18.67 -17.89 19.76
N ILE A 240 18.92 -18.68 18.71
CA ILE A 240 17.83 -19.16 17.86
C ILE A 240 17.04 -20.16 18.70
N SER A 241 15.83 -19.78 19.12
CA SER A 241 14.90 -20.64 19.87
C SER A 241 14.82 -22.03 19.23
N GLN A 242 15.05 -23.07 20.04
CA GLN A 242 14.97 -24.47 19.63
C GLN A 242 13.52 -24.94 19.41
N ASP A 243 12.53 -24.18 19.87
CA ASP A 243 11.11 -24.55 19.84
C ASP A 243 10.40 -23.82 18.69
N ARG A 244 10.65 -24.26 17.44
CA ARG A 244 10.00 -23.70 16.23
C ARG A 244 8.77 -24.51 15.86
N THR A 245 7.67 -24.18 16.50
CA THR A 245 6.36 -24.77 16.16
C THR A 245 5.83 -24.18 14.85
N LEU A 246 5.30 -25.06 13.98
CA LEU A 246 4.70 -24.68 12.71
C LEU A 246 3.17 -24.68 12.83
N ILE A 247 2.53 -23.73 12.14
CA ILE A 247 1.08 -23.76 11.88
C ILE A 247 0.85 -24.22 10.45
N VAL A 248 -0.20 -25.01 10.25
CA VAL A 248 -0.62 -25.49 8.94
C VAL A 248 -2.08 -25.16 8.70
N ASP A 249 -2.39 -24.53 7.56
CA ASP A 249 -3.78 -24.47 7.07
C ASP A 249 -3.95 -25.46 5.92
N VAL A 250 -5.11 -26.10 5.85
CA VAL A 250 -5.43 -27.13 4.85
C VAL A 250 -6.47 -26.62 3.87
N LEU A 251 -6.09 -26.53 2.59
CA LEU A 251 -7.01 -26.25 1.49
C LEU A 251 -7.41 -27.57 0.80
N TYR A 252 -8.72 -27.82 0.74
CA TYR A 252 -9.34 -28.91 0.01
C TYR A 252 -10.31 -28.37 -1.04
N GLN A 253 -10.26 -28.90 -2.26
CA GLN A 253 -11.13 -28.49 -3.38
C GLN A 253 -11.96 -29.68 -3.86
N THR A 254 -13.27 -29.52 -3.96
CA THR A 254 -14.16 -30.63 -4.38
C THR A 254 -13.94 -31.07 -5.82
N SER A 255 -13.40 -30.18 -6.67
CA SER A 255 -13.02 -30.49 -8.05
C SER A 255 -11.78 -31.38 -8.17
N MET A 256 -11.02 -31.56 -7.09
CA MET A 256 -9.81 -32.41 -7.05
C MET A 256 -9.89 -33.34 -5.83
N PRO A 257 -10.68 -34.42 -5.92
CA PRO A 257 -10.84 -35.36 -4.81
C PRO A 257 -9.49 -35.91 -4.33
N ASP A 258 -9.40 -36.12 -3.01
CA ASP A 258 -8.21 -36.65 -2.33
C ASP A 258 -6.89 -35.88 -2.57
N THR A 259 -7.00 -34.64 -3.05
CA THR A 259 -5.88 -33.70 -3.20
C THR A 259 -5.97 -32.58 -2.16
N TYR A 260 -4.87 -32.30 -1.49
CA TYR A 260 -4.78 -31.31 -0.41
C TYR A 260 -3.58 -30.39 -0.60
N ASN A 261 -3.77 -29.12 -0.29
CA ASN A 261 -2.69 -28.13 -0.25
C ASN A 261 -2.50 -27.66 1.19
N LEU A 262 -1.33 -27.92 1.76
CA LEU A 262 -0.97 -27.53 3.11
C LEU A 262 -0.14 -26.25 3.05
N PHE A 263 -0.56 -25.23 3.79
CA PHE A 263 0.15 -23.95 3.87
C PHE A 263 0.86 -23.84 5.20
N VAL A 264 2.19 -23.97 5.18
CA VAL A 264 3.04 -24.10 6.35
C VAL A 264 3.76 -22.79 6.65
N ARG A 265 3.71 -22.35 7.92
CA ARG A 265 4.35 -21.11 8.39
C ARG A 265 4.77 -21.22 9.86
N PRO A 266 5.75 -20.43 10.30
CA PRO A 266 6.12 -20.40 11.72
C PRO A 266 4.98 -19.84 12.58
N ARG A 267 4.86 -20.35 13.82
CA ARG A 267 4.00 -19.73 14.84
C ARG A 267 4.60 -18.40 15.29
N ILE A 268 3.88 -17.31 15.12
CA ILE A 268 4.25 -16.01 15.69
C ILE A 268 3.74 -15.97 17.14
N ASN A 269 4.61 -15.80 18.12
CA ASN A 269 4.18 -15.62 19.51
C ASN A 269 3.72 -14.18 19.75
N THR A 270 2.42 -13.95 19.75
CA THR A 270 1.80 -12.63 19.95
C THR A 270 0.37 -12.75 20.47
N GLU A 271 -0.05 -11.77 21.27
CA GLU A 271 -1.43 -11.60 21.75
C GLU A 271 -2.29 -10.77 20.77
N ASN A 272 -1.66 -10.12 19.78
CA ASN A 272 -2.35 -9.28 18.81
C ASN A 272 -2.88 -10.11 17.63
N THR A 273 -3.92 -10.89 17.90
CA THR A 273 -4.56 -11.78 16.91
C THR A 273 -6.03 -11.45 16.65
N HIS A 274 -6.52 -10.34 17.23
CA HIS A 274 -7.92 -9.91 17.06
C HIS A 274 -8.20 -9.55 15.60
N GLY A 275 -9.20 -10.22 15.02
CA GLY A 275 -9.59 -10.04 13.61
C GLY A 275 -8.93 -10.99 12.60
N THR A 276 -8.05 -11.92 13.02
CA THR A 276 -7.31 -12.81 12.09
C THR A 276 -8.21 -13.52 11.06
N GLY A 277 -9.34 -14.09 11.51
CA GLY A 277 -10.29 -14.79 10.63
C GLY A 277 -10.93 -13.87 9.59
N CYS A 278 -11.41 -12.70 10.04
CA CYS A 278 -12.02 -11.71 9.16
C CYS A 278 -11.03 -11.21 8.11
N THR A 279 -9.82 -10.85 8.52
CA THR A 279 -8.74 -10.40 7.64
C THR A 279 -8.38 -11.46 6.59
N LEU A 280 -8.25 -12.73 6.98
CA LEU A 280 -7.92 -13.81 6.04
C LEU A 280 -9.02 -14.01 4.99
N ALA A 281 -10.28 -14.11 5.43
CA ALA A 281 -11.42 -14.28 4.53
C ALA A 281 -11.60 -13.08 3.60
N ALA A 282 -11.40 -11.86 4.10
CA ALA A 282 -11.45 -10.65 3.29
C ALA A 282 -10.31 -10.59 2.25
N ALA A 283 -9.10 -11.01 2.62
CA ALA A 283 -7.98 -11.08 1.70
C ALA A 283 -8.23 -12.12 0.59
N LEU A 284 -8.80 -13.26 0.95
CA LEU A 284 -9.19 -14.30 0.01
C LEU A 284 -10.25 -13.81 -0.98
N ALA A 285 -11.29 -13.13 -0.50
CA ALA A 285 -12.34 -12.56 -1.34
C ALA A 285 -11.77 -11.50 -2.32
N SER A 286 -10.85 -10.66 -1.85
CA SER A 286 -10.17 -9.65 -2.68
C SER A 286 -9.40 -10.30 -3.84
N GLU A 287 -8.65 -11.35 -3.55
CA GLU A 287 -7.83 -12.03 -4.56
C GLU A 287 -8.67 -12.84 -5.55
N LEU A 288 -9.81 -13.39 -5.10
CA LEU A 288 -10.78 -14.01 -5.98
C LEU A 288 -11.46 -12.98 -6.90
N ALA A 289 -11.78 -11.77 -6.40
CA ALA A 289 -12.32 -10.68 -7.21
C ALA A 289 -11.35 -10.21 -8.30
N ILE A 290 -10.05 -10.25 -8.03
CA ILE A 290 -8.98 -9.96 -9.01
C ILE A 290 -8.90 -11.07 -10.09
N GLY A 291 -9.51 -12.23 -9.86
CA GLY A 291 -9.53 -13.36 -10.79
C GLY A 291 -8.41 -14.39 -10.56
N LYS A 292 -7.78 -14.40 -9.38
CA LYS A 292 -6.81 -15.45 -9.02
C LYS A 292 -7.51 -16.80 -8.83
N THR A 293 -6.79 -17.88 -9.08
CA THR A 293 -7.25 -19.24 -8.71
C THR A 293 -7.34 -19.36 -7.20
N VAL A 294 -8.19 -20.27 -6.69
CA VAL A 294 -8.37 -20.44 -5.23
C VAL A 294 -7.06 -20.78 -4.51
N LEU A 295 -6.16 -21.54 -5.15
CA LEU A 295 -4.84 -21.87 -4.61
C LEU A 295 -3.97 -20.60 -4.48
N ALA A 296 -3.89 -19.79 -5.53
CA ALA A 296 -3.09 -18.56 -5.55
C ALA A 296 -3.67 -17.50 -4.61
N ALA A 297 -4.99 -17.36 -4.57
CA ALA A 297 -5.71 -16.48 -3.68
C ALA A 297 -5.48 -16.87 -2.21
N THR A 298 -5.59 -18.18 -1.89
CA THR A 298 -5.30 -18.72 -0.55
C THR A 298 -3.87 -18.41 -0.13
N ARG A 299 -2.88 -18.65 -1.00
CA ARG A 299 -1.47 -18.33 -0.71
C ARG A 299 -1.29 -16.86 -0.35
N THR A 300 -1.82 -15.96 -1.18
CA THR A 300 -1.67 -14.51 -0.94
C THR A 300 -2.41 -14.07 0.32
N ALA A 301 -3.60 -14.60 0.58
CA ALA A 301 -4.39 -14.28 1.77
C ALA A 301 -3.68 -14.72 3.06
N ILE A 302 -3.09 -15.91 3.07
CA ILE A 302 -2.31 -16.43 4.21
C ILE A 302 -1.05 -15.58 4.42
N ASP A 303 -0.30 -15.28 3.36
CA ASP A 303 0.92 -14.48 3.46
C ASP A 303 0.63 -13.04 3.96
N TYR A 304 -0.42 -12.41 3.42
CA TYR A 304 -0.89 -11.10 3.87
C TYR A 304 -1.26 -11.12 5.36
N THR A 305 -2.08 -12.09 5.77
CA THR A 305 -2.53 -12.19 7.17
C THR A 305 -1.36 -12.48 8.11
N HIS A 306 -0.42 -13.33 7.71
CA HIS A 306 0.77 -13.65 8.50
C HIS A 306 1.66 -12.42 8.73
N LEU A 307 1.90 -11.62 7.68
CA LEU A 307 2.65 -10.37 7.80
C LEU A 307 1.90 -9.31 8.63
N ALA A 308 0.57 -9.25 8.51
CA ALA A 308 -0.26 -8.35 9.31
C ALA A 308 -0.18 -8.69 10.81
N ILE A 309 -0.05 -9.97 11.17
CA ILE A 309 0.23 -10.43 12.55
C ILE A 309 1.68 -10.10 12.95
N ALA A 310 2.65 -10.40 12.09
CA ALA A 310 4.07 -10.20 12.38
C ALA A 310 4.44 -8.72 12.62
N THR A 311 3.70 -7.82 11.98
CA THR A 311 3.89 -6.36 12.07
C THR A 311 2.82 -5.68 12.92
N ALA A 312 2.00 -6.46 13.65
CA ALA A 312 1.00 -5.93 14.56
C ALA A 312 1.64 -5.10 15.67
N PHE A 313 0.91 -4.09 16.14
CA PHE A 313 1.34 -3.18 17.20
C PHE A 313 0.38 -3.30 18.40
N PRO A 314 0.87 -3.11 19.63
CA PRO A 314 0.02 -3.14 20.82
C PRO A 314 -1.01 -2.02 20.76
N LEU A 315 -2.28 -2.36 20.97
CA LEU A 315 -3.38 -1.40 21.03
C LEU A 315 -4.45 -1.90 22.00
N GLY A 316 -4.99 -1.00 22.81
CA GLY A 316 -6.01 -1.34 23.80
C GLY A 316 -5.44 -2.06 25.04
N LYS A 317 -6.31 -2.75 25.77
CA LYS A 317 -5.98 -3.44 27.04
C LYS A 317 -6.14 -4.96 27.00
N GLY A 318 -6.56 -5.51 25.85
CA GLY A 318 -6.74 -6.94 25.65
C GLY A 318 -6.02 -7.40 24.38
N HIS A 319 -6.64 -8.27 23.59
CA HIS A 319 -6.07 -8.75 22.33
C HIS A 319 -6.11 -7.64 21.28
N GLY A 320 -4.93 -7.14 20.88
CA GLY A 320 -4.82 -6.07 19.89
C GLY A 320 -5.10 -6.54 18.45
N PRO A 321 -5.37 -5.60 17.53
CA PRO A 321 -5.67 -5.89 16.14
C PRO A 321 -4.41 -6.21 15.32
N LEU A 322 -4.63 -6.75 14.11
CA LEU A 322 -3.58 -6.92 13.10
C LEU A 322 -3.20 -5.57 12.46
N ASN A 323 -1.97 -5.47 11.95
CA ASN A 323 -1.56 -4.34 11.11
C ASN A 323 -2.03 -4.54 9.65
N HIS A 324 -3.25 -4.09 9.36
CA HIS A 324 -3.86 -4.20 8.02
C HIS A 324 -3.11 -3.40 6.94
N PHE A 325 -2.30 -2.41 7.33
CA PHE A 325 -1.65 -1.48 6.41
C PHE A 325 -0.19 -1.86 6.11
N HIS A 326 0.29 -3.03 6.53
CA HIS A 326 1.69 -3.44 6.37
C HIS A 326 2.17 -3.45 4.90
N GLY A 327 1.25 -3.58 3.94
CA GLY A 327 1.53 -3.52 2.49
C GLY A 327 1.24 -2.16 1.83
N VAL A 328 0.83 -1.15 2.59
CA VAL A 328 0.43 0.16 2.06
C VAL A 328 1.56 1.16 2.22
N VAL A 329 1.99 1.76 1.11
CA VAL A 329 2.99 2.83 1.10
C VAL A 329 2.28 4.16 0.87
N GLN A 330 2.46 5.11 1.78
CA GLN A 330 2.02 6.49 1.56
C GLN A 330 2.87 7.11 0.43
N ARG A 331 2.19 7.60 -0.61
CA ARG A 331 2.85 8.36 -1.68
C ARG A 331 2.76 9.85 -1.36
N PRO A 332 3.87 10.55 -1.09
CA PRO A 332 3.84 11.97 -0.73
C PRO A 332 3.55 12.88 -1.93
N LEU A 333 3.69 12.37 -3.16
CA LEU A 333 3.50 13.14 -4.39
C LEU A 333 2.51 12.43 -5.30
N ALA A 334 1.61 13.23 -5.89
CA ALA A 334 0.73 12.78 -6.95
C ALA A 334 1.52 12.32 -8.18
N ARG A 335 0.92 11.45 -9.00
CA ARG A 335 1.48 11.14 -10.32
C ARG A 335 1.28 12.34 -11.26
N PRO A 336 2.15 12.52 -12.27
CA PRO A 336 1.91 13.51 -13.33
C PRO A 336 0.52 13.36 -13.93
N HIS A 337 -0.18 14.47 -14.09
CA HIS A 337 -1.54 14.57 -14.64
C HIS A 337 -1.60 15.73 -15.63
N PRO A 338 -2.48 15.75 -16.66
CA PRO A 338 -2.56 16.89 -17.58
C PRO A 338 -2.70 18.27 -16.92
N SER A 339 -3.38 18.37 -15.77
CA SER A 339 -3.47 19.61 -14.98
C SER A 339 -2.25 19.92 -14.11
N ASN A 340 -1.40 18.93 -13.82
CA ASN A 340 -0.13 19.09 -13.11
C ASN A 340 0.90 18.08 -13.63
N PRO A 341 1.58 18.40 -14.74
CA PRO A 341 2.55 17.48 -15.35
C PRO A 341 3.83 17.32 -14.51
N TYR A 342 4.09 18.24 -13.57
CA TYR A 342 5.31 18.27 -12.75
C TYR A 342 4.97 18.36 -11.26
N PRO A 343 4.41 17.28 -10.64
CA PRO A 343 3.90 17.32 -9.28
C PRO A 343 4.99 17.54 -8.22
N PHE A 344 6.21 17.04 -8.45
CA PHE A 344 7.35 17.31 -7.56
C PHE A 344 7.72 18.80 -7.56
N THR A 345 7.93 19.38 -8.74
CA THR A 345 8.24 20.80 -8.89
C THR A 345 7.14 21.68 -8.31
N SER A 346 5.88 21.36 -8.61
CA SER A 346 4.73 22.08 -8.06
C SER A 346 4.70 22.00 -6.54
N ALA A 347 4.90 20.82 -5.94
CA ALA A 347 4.91 20.67 -4.49
C ALA A 347 6.04 21.47 -3.83
N MET A 348 7.23 21.49 -4.43
CA MET A 348 8.36 22.29 -3.94
C MET A 348 8.08 23.80 -3.99
N ILE A 349 7.52 24.28 -5.10
CA ILE A 349 7.13 25.69 -5.25
C ILE A 349 6.03 26.06 -4.24
N HIS A 350 4.99 25.25 -4.10
CA HIS A 350 3.91 25.50 -3.14
C HIS A 350 4.41 25.49 -1.69
N GLY A 351 5.32 24.58 -1.34
CA GLY A 351 5.96 24.53 -0.02
C GLY A 351 6.84 25.73 0.30
N SER A 352 7.19 26.55 -0.70
CA SER A 352 8.01 27.76 -0.56
C SER A 352 7.35 28.98 -1.20
N TYR A 353 6.02 29.00 -1.26
CA TYR A 353 5.26 29.92 -2.11
C TYR A 353 5.63 31.40 -1.95
N ASP A 354 5.69 31.91 -0.72
CA ASP A 354 5.98 33.32 -0.46
C ASP A 354 7.39 33.70 -0.94
N LEU A 355 8.40 32.89 -0.60
CA LEU A 355 9.78 33.05 -1.06
C LEU A 355 9.90 32.94 -2.58
N TRP A 356 9.19 31.99 -3.18
CA TRP A 356 9.16 31.80 -4.63
C TRP A 356 8.52 32.99 -5.35
N GLN A 357 7.42 33.54 -4.80
CA GLN A 357 6.79 34.76 -5.31
C GLN A 357 7.73 35.96 -5.23
N ASP A 358 8.38 36.18 -4.09
CA ASP A 358 9.31 37.29 -3.90
C ASP A 358 10.50 37.21 -4.86
N TYR A 359 10.96 35.99 -5.15
CA TYR A 359 11.99 35.73 -6.15
C TYR A 359 11.50 36.04 -7.59
N VAL A 360 10.41 35.40 -8.03
CA VAL A 360 9.91 35.52 -9.41
C VAL A 360 9.34 36.91 -9.72
N GLN A 361 8.74 37.57 -8.73
CA GLN A 361 8.11 38.88 -8.86
C GLN A 361 8.90 39.98 -8.15
N HIS A 362 10.21 39.80 -8.03
CA HIS A 362 11.10 40.75 -7.38
C HIS A 362 10.97 42.15 -8.02
N PRO A 363 11.08 43.25 -7.24
CA PRO A 363 11.01 44.62 -7.79
C PRO A 363 11.97 44.88 -8.96
N PHE A 364 13.14 44.24 -8.96
CA PHE A 364 14.09 44.27 -10.08
C PHE A 364 13.48 43.72 -11.38
N VAL A 365 12.84 42.55 -11.31
CA VAL A 365 12.17 41.90 -12.45
C VAL A 365 11.01 42.74 -12.96
N LYS A 366 10.21 43.31 -12.06
CA LYS A 366 9.09 44.22 -12.39
C LYS A 366 9.58 45.47 -13.12
N ALA A 367 10.67 46.08 -12.63
CA ALA A 367 11.28 47.26 -13.25
C ALA A 367 11.91 46.91 -14.61
N LEU A 368 12.53 45.74 -14.74
CA LEU A 368 13.09 45.26 -16.00
C LEU A 368 11.99 45.08 -17.05
N GLY A 369 10.88 44.41 -16.69
CA GLY A 369 9.75 44.17 -17.59
C GLY A 369 8.99 45.42 -18.04
N SER A 370 8.97 46.47 -17.21
CA SER A 370 8.33 47.75 -17.53
C SER A 370 9.25 48.74 -18.24
N GLY A 371 10.54 48.43 -18.38
CA GLY A 371 11.56 49.35 -18.91
C GLY A 371 11.95 50.48 -17.94
N ALA A 372 11.47 50.46 -16.69
CA ALA A 372 11.77 51.46 -15.68
C ALA A 372 13.10 51.20 -14.94
N LEU A 373 13.76 50.07 -15.20
CA LEU A 373 15.01 49.70 -14.53
C LEU A 373 16.13 50.67 -14.90
N ARG A 374 16.81 51.23 -13.90
CA ARG A 374 17.99 52.06 -14.11
C ARG A 374 19.12 51.26 -14.73
N LYS A 375 19.81 51.87 -15.70
CA LYS A 375 20.93 51.26 -16.42
C LYS A 375 22.01 50.77 -15.47
N GLU A 376 22.36 51.54 -14.44
CA GLU A 376 23.41 51.19 -13.48
C GLU A 376 23.04 49.94 -12.67
N SER A 377 21.77 49.77 -12.33
CA SER A 377 21.26 48.59 -11.64
C SER A 377 21.35 47.34 -12.52
N PHE A 378 21.02 47.47 -13.80
CA PHE A 378 21.19 46.38 -14.77
C PHE A 378 22.66 46.04 -15.01
N THR A 379 23.53 47.04 -15.21
CA THR A 379 24.97 46.85 -15.35
C THR A 379 25.57 46.18 -14.12
N HIS A 380 25.17 46.58 -12.91
CA HIS A 380 25.60 45.92 -11.67
C HIS A 380 25.19 44.44 -11.65
N PHE A 381 23.92 44.14 -11.97
CA PHE A 381 23.41 42.77 -12.02
C PHE A 381 24.20 41.90 -13.00
N ILE A 382 24.38 42.33 -14.25
CA ILE A 382 25.11 41.58 -15.28
C ILE A 382 26.56 41.30 -14.87
N LYS A 383 27.23 42.26 -14.22
CA LYS A 383 28.59 42.07 -13.70
C LYS A 383 28.63 41.01 -12.60
N GLN A 384 27.66 40.98 -11.69
CA GLN A 384 27.58 39.97 -10.64
C GLN A 384 27.17 38.60 -11.19
N ASP A 385 26.23 38.55 -12.13
CA ASP A 385 25.76 37.30 -12.74
C ASP A 385 26.89 36.61 -13.51
N TYR A 386 27.76 37.37 -14.20
CA TYR A 386 28.97 36.85 -14.84
C TYR A 386 29.84 36.02 -13.86
N HIS A 387 30.04 36.50 -12.63
CA HIS A 387 30.80 35.78 -11.60
C HIS A 387 30.00 34.62 -11.01
N TYR A 388 28.70 34.82 -10.75
CA TYR A 388 27.80 33.75 -10.29
C TYR A 388 27.77 32.55 -11.26
N LEU A 389 27.71 32.79 -12.56
CA LEU A 389 27.67 31.76 -13.59
C LEU A 389 28.90 30.83 -13.54
N ARG A 390 30.04 31.30 -13.04
CA ARG A 390 31.21 30.44 -12.77
C ARG A 390 30.93 29.42 -11.67
N TYR A 391 30.27 29.83 -10.59
CA TYR A 391 29.83 28.91 -9.53
C TYR A 391 28.80 27.92 -10.06
N TYR A 392 27.82 28.42 -10.83
CA TYR A 392 26.76 27.59 -11.39
C TYR A 392 27.30 26.52 -12.37
N GLY A 393 28.21 26.92 -13.27
CA GLY A 393 28.89 25.97 -14.17
C GLY A 393 29.71 24.93 -13.42
N ARG A 394 30.43 25.32 -12.34
CA ARG A 394 31.16 24.38 -11.48
C ARG A 394 30.23 23.40 -10.75
N ALA A 395 29.11 23.89 -10.23
CA ALA A 395 28.11 23.04 -9.57
C ALA A 395 27.53 22.00 -10.54
N HIS A 396 27.22 22.38 -11.79
CA HIS A 396 26.80 21.42 -12.82
C HIS A 396 27.93 20.47 -13.24
N GLY A 397 29.19 20.90 -13.21
CA GLY A 397 30.33 20.00 -13.42
C GLY A 397 30.42 18.91 -12.34
N LEU A 398 30.21 19.29 -11.08
CA LEU A 398 30.12 18.35 -9.95
C LEU A 398 28.87 17.47 -10.03
N LEU A 399 27.75 18.00 -10.52
CA LEU A 399 26.54 17.20 -10.79
C LEU A 399 26.84 16.10 -11.81
N ALA A 400 27.45 16.45 -12.94
CA ALA A 400 27.87 15.47 -13.95
C ALA A 400 28.82 14.41 -13.36
N ALA A 401 29.76 14.82 -12.51
CA ALA A 401 30.70 13.90 -11.87
C ALA A 401 30.03 12.94 -10.87
N LYS A 402 28.97 13.38 -10.18
CA LYS A 402 28.21 12.56 -9.22
C LYS A 402 27.11 11.72 -9.88
N SER A 403 26.73 12.03 -11.11
CA SER A 403 25.60 11.40 -11.77
C SER A 403 25.82 9.91 -12.06
N MET A 404 24.80 9.10 -11.81
CA MET A 404 24.82 7.66 -12.12
C MET A 404 24.27 7.34 -13.53
N SER A 405 23.76 8.35 -14.25
CA SER A 405 23.13 8.19 -15.56
C SER A 405 23.79 9.07 -16.63
N PHE A 406 24.09 8.49 -17.79
CA PHE A 406 24.59 9.24 -18.96
C PHE A 406 23.64 10.34 -19.42
N SER A 407 22.32 10.17 -19.23
CA SER A 407 21.35 11.21 -19.55
C SER A 407 21.52 12.44 -18.67
N MET A 408 21.79 12.25 -17.38
CA MET A 408 22.02 13.34 -16.43
C MET A 408 23.37 14.00 -16.68
N MET A 409 24.43 13.21 -16.90
CA MET A 409 25.74 13.74 -17.29
C MET A 409 25.66 14.62 -18.54
N LYS A 410 24.95 14.15 -19.58
CA LYS A 410 24.73 14.92 -20.80
C LYS A 410 23.96 16.22 -20.52
N SER A 411 22.88 16.15 -19.73
CA SER A 411 22.09 17.33 -19.39
C SER A 411 22.92 18.37 -18.64
N ALA A 412 23.69 17.95 -17.63
CA ALA A 412 24.57 18.84 -16.88
C ALA A 412 25.65 19.45 -17.78
N ALA A 413 26.28 18.66 -18.65
CA ALA A 413 27.25 19.16 -19.62
C ALA A 413 26.65 20.19 -20.59
N LEU A 414 25.43 19.95 -21.09
CA LEU A 414 24.71 20.91 -21.92
C LEU A 414 24.44 22.22 -21.17
N THR A 415 24.07 22.16 -19.89
CA THR A 415 23.92 23.35 -19.05
C THR A 415 25.24 24.11 -18.90
N ILE A 416 26.36 23.43 -18.69
CA ILE A 416 27.69 24.07 -18.63
C ILE A 416 28.01 24.80 -19.95
N LEU A 417 27.73 24.17 -21.10
CA LEU A 417 27.91 24.80 -22.40
C LEU A 417 26.98 25.99 -22.61
N ALA A 418 25.73 25.91 -22.13
CA ALA A 418 24.79 27.02 -22.17
C ALA A 418 25.28 28.20 -21.32
N VAL A 419 25.75 27.93 -20.10
CA VAL A 419 26.36 28.93 -19.21
C VAL A 419 27.56 29.61 -19.88
N ALA A 420 28.45 28.86 -20.53
CA ALA A 420 29.60 29.42 -21.24
C ALA A 420 29.21 30.29 -22.46
N ARG A 421 28.06 30.01 -23.10
CA ARG A 421 27.51 30.88 -24.15
C ARG A 421 26.90 32.14 -23.55
N GLU A 422 26.17 31.99 -22.45
CA GLU A 422 25.50 33.09 -21.76
C GLU A 422 26.49 34.14 -21.27
N THR A 423 27.67 33.74 -20.78
CA THR A 423 28.72 34.70 -20.41
C THR A 423 29.21 35.54 -21.59
N SER A 424 29.17 35.03 -22.82
CA SER A 424 29.51 35.81 -24.02
C SER A 424 28.49 36.94 -24.27
N SER A 425 27.20 36.67 -24.03
CA SER A 425 26.15 37.71 -24.07
C SER A 425 26.36 38.77 -23.00
N HIS A 426 26.71 38.37 -21.77
CA HIS A 426 27.02 39.29 -20.67
C HIS A 426 28.20 40.21 -21.01
N ILE A 427 29.25 39.65 -21.60
CA ILE A 427 30.41 40.43 -22.09
C ILE A 427 29.98 41.47 -23.13
N ALA A 428 29.15 41.07 -24.10
CA ALA A 428 28.65 41.99 -25.13
C ALA A 428 27.79 43.11 -24.54
N PHE A 429 26.90 42.81 -23.60
CA PHE A 429 26.10 43.82 -22.90
C PHE A 429 26.96 44.79 -22.09
N CYS A 430 27.91 44.28 -21.31
CA CYS A 430 28.87 45.09 -20.55
C CYS A 430 29.64 46.04 -21.46
N HIS A 431 30.15 45.54 -22.59
CA HIS A 431 30.85 46.36 -23.58
C HIS A 431 29.93 47.45 -24.16
N SER A 432 28.68 47.12 -24.51
CA SER A 432 27.70 48.10 -25.02
C SER A 432 27.38 49.22 -24.02
N TYR A 433 27.63 48.98 -22.73
CA TYR A 433 27.44 49.95 -21.66
C TYR A 433 28.73 50.59 -21.15
N GLY A 434 29.85 50.36 -21.83
CA GLY A 434 31.14 51.00 -21.52
C GLY A 434 31.94 50.32 -20.41
N VAL A 435 31.62 49.08 -20.04
CA VAL A 435 32.39 48.28 -19.08
C VAL A 435 33.47 47.50 -19.83
N SER A 436 34.73 47.71 -19.48
CA SER A 436 35.84 46.96 -20.08
C SER A 436 35.88 45.51 -19.59
N MET A 437 36.56 44.63 -20.33
CA MET A 437 36.78 43.25 -19.88
C MET A 437 37.58 43.18 -18.59
N GLU A 438 38.55 44.07 -18.41
CA GLU A 438 39.33 44.16 -17.19
C GLU A 438 38.45 44.53 -16.00
N ASP A 439 37.57 45.52 -16.16
CA ASP A 439 36.62 45.93 -15.12
C ASP A 439 35.61 44.83 -14.77
N LEU A 440 35.15 44.06 -15.76
CA LEU A 440 34.22 42.96 -15.57
C LEU A 440 34.87 41.82 -14.76
N VAL A 441 36.07 41.38 -15.17
CA VAL A 441 36.82 40.30 -14.51
C VAL A 441 37.25 40.70 -13.10
N ASN A 442 37.63 41.96 -12.88
CA ASN A 442 38.05 42.47 -11.57
C ASN A 442 36.89 43.00 -10.72
N THR A 443 35.63 42.78 -11.12
CA THR A 443 34.48 43.18 -10.30
C THR A 443 34.49 42.42 -8.98
N VAL A 444 34.44 43.16 -7.88
CA VAL A 444 34.29 42.58 -6.55
C VAL A 444 32.90 41.96 -6.41
N GLU A 445 32.85 40.70 -6.01
CA GLU A 445 31.61 40.00 -5.70
C GLU A 445 30.94 40.63 -4.47
N VAL A 446 29.64 40.91 -4.59
CA VAL A 446 28.87 41.37 -3.43
C VAL A 446 28.50 40.18 -2.53
N PRO A 447 28.17 40.41 -1.23
CA PRO A 447 27.85 39.33 -0.30
C PRO A 447 26.77 38.36 -0.80
N ALA A 448 25.77 38.85 -1.55
CA ALA A 448 24.74 38.00 -2.13
C ALA A 448 25.31 36.99 -3.15
N THR A 449 26.21 37.42 -4.03
CA THR A 449 26.88 36.58 -5.04
C THR A 449 27.74 35.52 -4.37
N THR A 450 28.60 35.93 -3.43
CA THR A 450 29.50 35.00 -2.74
C THR A 450 28.74 34.03 -1.83
N ALA A 451 27.68 34.47 -1.15
CA ALA A 451 26.86 33.59 -0.31
C ALA A 451 26.12 32.53 -1.15
N TYR A 452 25.51 32.94 -2.26
CA TYR A 452 24.77 32.02 -3.13
C TYR A 452 25.72 31.06 -3.88
N GLY A 453 26.83 31.58 -4.41
CA GLY A 453 27.88 30.77 -5.03
C GLY A 453 28.52 29.79 -4.04
N GLY A 454 28.81 30.25 -2.82
CA GLY A 454 29.35 29.43 -1.73
C GLY A 454 28.40 28.31 -1.32
N TYR A 455 27.10 28.60 -1.19
CA TYR A 455 26.06 27.60 -0.92
C TYR A 455 26.04 26.50 -1.99
N LEU A 456 26.03 26.87 -3.27
CA LEU A 456 26.01 25.89 -4.36
C LEU A 456 27.25 24.98 -4.33
N ILE A 457 28.43 25.53 -4.10
CA ILE A 457 29.66 24.73 -4.04
C ILE A 457 29.71 23.84 -2.81
N ASP A 458 29.28 24.34 -1.64
CA ASP A 458 29.27 23.53 -0.43
C ASP A 458 28.31 22.33 -0.57
N VAL A 459 27.11 22.57 -1.11
CA VAL A 459 26.16 21.50 -1.45
C VAL A 459 26.74 20.58 -2.52
N ALA A 460 27.38 21.12 -3.56
CA ALA A 460 27.95 20.31 -4.64
C ALA A 460 29.14 19.46 -4.19
N VAL A 461 29.87 19.84 -3.15
CA VAL A 461 30.95 19.03 -2.60
C VAL A 461 30.39 17.97 -1.66
N ARG A 462 29.54 18.37 -0.70
CA ARG A 462 29.09 17.51 0.41
C ARG A 462 27.86 16.64 0.09
N GLY A 463 26.96 17.13 -0.76
CA GLY A 463 25.69 16.48 -1.08
C GLY A 463 25.82 15.34 -2.09
N ASP A 464 24.78 14.53 -2.17
CA ASP A 464 24.59 13.54 -3.25
C ASP A 464 24.01 14.18 -4.52
N GLU A 465 23.82 13.37 -5.57
CA GLU A 465 23.24 13.82 -6.85
C GLU A 465 21.88 14.51 -6.66
N THR A 466 21.03 14.01 -5.76
CA THR A 466 19.65 14.48 -5.58
C THR A 466 19.63 15.85 -4.92
N ILE A 467 20.37 16.01 -3.83
CA ILE A 467 20.46 17.30 -3.11
C ILE A 467 21.04 18.38 -4.02
N LEU A 468 22.08 18.04 -4.79
CA LEU A 468 22.69 18.97 -5.73
C LEU A 468 21.73 19.35 -6.86
N LEU A 469 21.01 18.38 -7.43
CA LEU A 469 20.00 18.63 -8.47
C LEU A 469 18.94 19.62 -7.99
N VAL A 470 18.44 19.44 -6.76
CA VAL A 470 17.45 20.35 -6.17
C VAL A 470 18.03 21.75 -5.95
N ALA A 471 19.27 21.86 -5.46
CA ALA A 471 19.93 23.14 -5.22
C ALA A 471 20.14 23.94 -6.51
N VAL A 472 20.53 23.30 -7.61
CA VAL A 472 20.74 24.00 -8.90
C VAL A 472 19.43 24.28 -9.65
N ALA A 473 18.36 23.53 -9.37
CA ALA A 473 17.07 23.66 -10.06
C ALA A 473 16.38 25.01 -9.81
N ALA A 474 16.55 25.59 -8.61
CA ALA A 474 15.90 26.85 -8.24
C ALA A 474 16.22 27.99 -9.22
N CYS A 475 17.49 28.11 -9.64
CA CYS A 475 17.92 29.11 -10.61
C CYS A 475 17.27 28.87 -11.98
N LEU A 476 17.40 27.66 -12.54
CA LEU A 476 16.88 27.34 -13.87
C LEU A 476 15.36 27.51 -13.96
N LEU A 477 14.63 26.96 -12.97
CA LEU A 477 13.17 27.01 -12.94
C LEU A 477 12.67 28.42 -12.65
N GLY A 478 13.31 29.12 -11.72
CA GLY A 478 12.91 30.47 -11.31
C GLY A 478 13.07 31.50 -12.44
N TYR A 479 14.21 31.51 -13.14
CA TYR A 479 14.39 32.41 -14.29
C TYR A 479 13.47 32.05 -15.46
N GLY A 480 13.15 30.75 -15.66
CA GLY A 480 12.12 30.33 -16.61
C GLY A 480 10.74 30.89 -16.25
N GLU A 481 10.35 30.80 -14.97
CA GLU A 481 9.09 31.33 -14.46
C GLU A 481 9.02 32.86 -14.55
N VAL A 482 10.13 33.56 -14.27
CA VAL A 482 10.26 35.01 -14.48
C VAL A 482 9.93 35.39 -15.93
N GLY A 483 10.50 34.68 -16.90
CA GLY A 483 10.24 34.92 -18.32
C GLY A 483 8.77 34.69 -18.70
N LEU A 484 8.17 33.61 -18.22
CA LEU A 484 6.75 33.29 -18.44
C LEU A 484 5.83 34.35 -17.80
N TRP A 485 6.13 34.75 -16.57
CA TRP A 485 5.37 35.76 -15.84
C TRP A 485 5.41 37.12 -16.54
N LEU A 486 6.59 37.57 -16.98
CA LEU A 486 6.75 38.81 -17.74
C LEU A 486 5.98 38.77 -19.07
N LYS A 487 6.07 37.66 -19.81
CA LYS A 487 5.33 37.47 -21.06
C LYS A 487 3.82 37.60 -20.84
N LEU A 488 3.29 36.97 -19.80
CA LEU A 488 1.88 37.08 -19.44
C LEU A 488 1.50 38.53 -19.15
N LYS A 489 2.26 39.25 -18.31
CA LYS A 489 1.97 40.65 -17.97
C LYS A 489 1.96 41.58 -19.19
N LEU A 490 2.92 41.44 -20.09
CA LEU A 490 2.95 42.20 -21.35
C LEU A 490 1.72 41.92 -22.21
N THR A 491 1.32 40.65 -22.32
CA THR A 491 0.11 40.25 -23.08
C THR A 491 -1.16 40.86 -22.48
N TRP A 492 -1.28 40.90 -21.14
CA TRP A 492 -2.42 41.54 -20.45
C TRP A 492 -2.46 43.06 -20.67
N MET A 493 -1.31 43.74 -20.70
CA MET A 493 -1.23 45.17 -20.99
C MET A 493 -1.63 45.48 -22.44
N GLU A 494 -1.22 44.65 -23.41
CA GLU A 494 -1.63 44.79 -24.81
C GLU A 494 -3.14 44.60 -25.01
N ILE A 495 -3.76 43.65 -24.29
CA ILE A 495 -5.22 43.42 -24.34
C ILE A 495 -5.98 44.62 -23.77
N HIS A 496 -5.54 45.17 -22.63
CA HIS A 496 -6.19 46.36 -22.05
C HIS A 496 -6.00 47.62 -22.90
N THR A 497 -4.86 47.77 -23.58
CA THR A 497 -4.63 48.91 -24.49
C THR A 497 -5.45 48.82 -25.79
N LYS A 498 -5.98 47.63 -26.14
CA LYS A 498 -6.88 47.41 -27.29
C LYS A 498 -8.37 47.46 -26.93
N LEU A 499 -8.71 47.40 -25.64
CA LEU A 499 -10.09 47.42 -25.14
C LEU A 499 -10.50 48.76 -24.51
N GLY A 500 -9.56 49.70 -24.34
CA GLY A 500 -9.82 51.12 -24.09
C GLY A 500 -9.53 51.93 -25.35
#